data_AF-A0A4Q6ARR6-F1
#
_entry.id   AF-A0A4Q6ARR6-F1
#
_cell.length_a   1.000
_cell.length_b   1.000
_cell.length_c   1.000
_cell.angle_alpha   90.00
_cell.angle_beta   90.00
_cell.angle_gamma   90.00
#
_symmetry.space_group_name_H-M   'P 1'
#
loop_
_entity.id
_entity.type
_entity.pdbx_description
1 polymer ?
#
loop_
_entity_poly.entity_id
_entity_poly.type
_entity_poly.pdbx_seq_one_letter_code
_entity_poly.pdbx_strand_id
1 'polypeptide(L)' 'MNSIKEHLEQLMDLKRVVNIRFRTVDGGVTELKGHIVKMENVSGREIIETDAGYVIGADQILEINGQTFENIC' A
#
# COMPACT_ATOMS: atom_id res chain seq x y z
N MET A 1 -4.12 4.96 -15.88
CA MET A 1 -3.74 6.08 -14.98
C MET A 1 -3.80 5.53 -13.58
N ASN A 2 -2.63 5.34 -12.95
CA ASN A 2 -2.47 4.59 -11.69
C ASN A 2 -3.09 5.35 -10.50
N SER A 3 -4.41 5.24 -10.35
CA SER A 3 -5.19 5.85 -9.25
C SER A 3 -4.63 5.47 -7.87
N ILE A 4 -4.09 4.24 -7.74
CA ILE A 4 -3.46 3.76 -6.50
C ILE A 4 -2.20 4.55 -6.14
N LYS A 5 -1.37 4.88 -7.13
CA LYS A 5 -0.07 5.53 -6.91
C LYS A 5 -0.26 6.95 -6.43
N GLU A 6 -1.08 7.72 -7.16
CA GLU A 6 -1.40 9.10 -6.79
C GLU A 6 -2.03 9.15 -5.39
N HIS A 7 -2.86 8.17 -5.05
CA HIS A 7 -3.46 8.05 -3.71
C HIS A 7 -2.41 7.77 -2.63
N LEU A 8 -1.50 6.81 -2.85
CA LEU A 8 -0.42 6.49 -1.91
C LEU A 8 0.54 7.68 -1.73
N GLU A 9 0.87 8.40 -2.81
CA GLU A 9 1.70 9.61 -2.75
C GLU A 9 1.03 10.72 -1.93
N GLN A 10 -0.28 10.94 -2.12
CA GLN A 10 -1.03 11.89 -1.29
C GLN A 10 -1.04 11.49 0.19
N LEU A 11 -1.21 10.20 0.49
CA LEU A 11 -1.23 9.70 1.85
C LEU A 11 0.13 9.85 2.56
N MET A 12 1.22 9.67 1.80
CA MET A 12 2.59 9.91 2.25
C MET A 12 2.82 11.41 2.53
N ASP A 13 2.44 12.28 1.60
CA ASP A 13 2.60 13.74 1.73
C ASP A 13 1.82 14.30 2.92
N LEU A 14 0.58 13.82 3.11
CA LEU A 14 -0.28 14.20 4.22
C LEU A 14 0.16 13.62 5.57
N LYS A 15 1.14 12.69 5.59
CA LYS A 15 1.59 11.94 6.78
C LYS A 15 0.42 11.42 7.62
N ARG A 16 -0.64 10.95 6.95
CA ARG A 16 -1.83 10.44 7.63
C ARG A 16 -1.64 8.99 8.02
N VAL A 17 -2.24 8.61 9.15
CA VAL A 17 -2.43 7.19 9.47
C VAL A 17 -3.37 6.60 8.43
N VAL A 18 -2.93 5.51 7.81
CA VAL A 18 -3.66 4.76 6.80
C VAL A 18 -3.93 3.36 7.32
N ASN A 19 -5.10 2.83 6.97
CA ASN A 19 -5.41 1.42 7.17
C ASN A 19 -5.26 0.70 5.84
N ILE A 20 -4.32 -0.25 5.74
CA ILE A 20 -4.03 -0.98 4.50
C ILE A 20 -4.34 -2.45 4.73
N ARG A 21 -5.24 -2.99 3.92
CA ARG A 21 -5.46 -4.44 3.84
C ARG A 21 -4.72 -4.97 2.64
N PHE A 22 -3.84 -5.93 2.85
CA PHE A 22 -3.00 -6.51 1.81
C PHE A 22 -2.90 -8.02 1.95
N ARG A 23 -2.53 -8.68 0.85
CA ARG A 23 -2.25 -10.11 0.80
C ARG A 23 -0.77 -10.37 1.04
N THR A 24 -0.47 -11.13 2.09
CA THR A 24 0.88 -11.61 2.41
C THR A 24 1.34 -12.66 1.39
N VAL A 25 2.66 -12.90 1.35
CA VAL A 25 3.26 -13.92 0.48
C VAL A 25 2.77 -15.34 0.77
N ASP A 26 2.39 -15.61 2.01
CA ASP A 26 1.81 -16.89 2.45
C ASP A 26 0.33 -17.05 2.06
N GLY A 27 -0.25 -16.04 1.37
CA GLY A 27 -1.64 -16.02 0.93
C GLY A 27 -2.65 -15.55 1.99
N GLY A 28 -2.19 -15.22 3.20
CA GLY A 28 -3.02 -14.62 4.24
C GLY A 28 -3.38 -13.16 3.94
N VAL A 29 -4.58 -12.73 4.32
CA VAL A 29 -4.98 -11.32 4.28
C VAL A 29 -4.68 -10.70 5.63
N THR A 30 -3.91 -9.61 5.63
CA THR A 30 -3.53 -8.88 6.84
C THR A 30 -3.94 -7.42 6.71
N GLU A 31 -4.37 -6.86 7.83
CA GLU A 31 -4.68 -5.45 7.96
C GLU A 31 -3.59 -4.78 8.80
N LEU A 32 -3.07 -3.65 8.31
CA LEU A 32 -2.06 -2.85 8.98
C LEU A 32 -2.50 -1.40 9.04
N LYS A 33 -2.46 -0.83 10.24
CA LYS A 33 -2.70 0.59 10.48
C LYS A 33 -1.39 1.29 10.80
N GLY A 34 -0.94 2.21 9.95
CA GLY A 34 0.34 2.88 10.10
C GLY A 34 0.50 4.09 9.17
N HIS A 35 1.70 4.63 9.09
CA HIS A 35 2.05 5.70 8.16
C HIS A 35 2.89 5.12 7.02
N ILE A 36 2.68 5.61 5.81
CA ILE A 36 3.58 5.33 4.68
C ILE A 36 4.80 6.24 4.84
N VAL A 37 5.97 5.64 5.06
CA VAL A 37 7.23 6.38 5.26
C VAL A 37 8.04 6.50 3.98
N LYS A 38 7.89 5.53 3.07
CA LYS A 38 8.66 5.47 1.83
C LYS A 38 7.86 4.77 0.73
N MET A 39 8.11 5.16 -0.51
CA MET A 39 7.67 4.43 -1.69
C MET A 39 8.87 4.24 -2.62
N GLU A 40 9.02 3.05 -3.17
CA GLU A 40 10.08 2.72 -4.12
C GLU A 40 9.53 1.90 -5.29
N ASN A 41 10.24 1.94 -6.42
CA ASN A 41 9.98 1.04 -7.54
C ASN A 41 11.13 0.03 -7.63
N VAL A 42 10.82 -1.23 -7.36
CA VAL A 42 11.79 -2.34 -7.42
C VAL A 42 11.36 -3.28 -8.54
N SER A 43 12.21 -3.42 -9.56
CA SER A 43 11.98 -4.33 -10.69
C SER A 43 10.63 -4.11 -11.40
N GLY A 44 10.17 -2.86 -11.49
CA GLY A 44 8.89 -2.51 -12.12
C GLY A 44 7.67 -2.64 -11.22
N ARG A 45 7.86 -3.05 -9.95
CA ARG A 45 6.80 -3.13 -8.94
C ARG A 45 6.91 -1.96 -7.98
N GLU A 46 5.80 -1.28 -7.75
CA GLU A 46 5.72 -0.23 -6.74
C GLU A 46 5.58 -0.90 -5.36
N ILE A 47 6.48 -0.57 -4.45
CA ILE A 47 6.47 -1.04 -3.07
C ILE A 47 6.34 0.16 -2.14
N ILE A 48 5.66 -0.05 -1.02
CA ILE A 48 5.52 0.93 0.05
C ILE A 48 6.12 0.38 1.34
N GLU A 49 6.78 1.24 2.09
CA GLU A 49 7.29 0.96 3.42
C GLU A 49 6.46 1.72 4.44
N THR A 50 6.10 1.05 5.52
CA THR A 50 5.34 1.63 6.62
C THR A 50 6.24 1.90 7.84
N ASP A 51 5.80 2.80 8.72
CA ASP A 51 6.50 3.10 9.98
C ASP A 51 6.68 1.89 10.91
N ALA A 52 5.82 0.87 10.74
CA ALA A 52 5.94 -0.41 11.41
C ALA A 52 7.01 -1.35 10.80
N GLY A 53 7.72 -0.91 9.75
CA GLY A 53 8.76 -1.68 9.07
C GLY A 53 8.25 -2.73 8.08
N TYR A 54 6.95 -2.70 7.72
CA TYR A 54 6.41 -3.58 6.70
C TYR A 54 6.66 -3.02 5.30
N VAL A 55 7.16 -3.87 4.42
CA VAL A 55 7.29 -3.61 2.98
C VAL A 55 6.17 -4.35 2.25
N ILE A 56 5.32 -3.59 1.55
CA ILE A 56 4.11 -4.11 0.90
C ILE A 56 4.17 -3.73 -0.59
N GLY A 57 3.97 -4.72 -1.47
CA GLY A 57 3.80 -4.44 -2.90
C GLY A 57 2.44 -3.80 -3.18
N ALA A 58 2.39 -2.78 -4.03
CA ALA A 58 1.13 -2.17 -4.45
C ALA A 58 0.20 -3.17 -5.14
N ASP A 59 0.75 -4.23 -5.76
CA ASP A 59 0.01 -5.36 -6.33
C ASP A 59 -0.70 -6.21 -5.26
N GLN A 60 -0.19 -6.20 -4.03
CA GLN A 60 -0.72 -6.97 -2.91
C GLN A 60 -1.81 -6.22 -2.14
N ILE A 61 -1.95 -4.91 -2.36
CA ILE A 61 -2.94 -4.08 -1.68
C ILE A 61 -4.33 -4.42 -2.20
N LEU A 62 -5.25 -4.68 -1.27
CA LEU A 62 -6.66 -4.96 -1.55
C LEU A 62 -7.53 -3.74 -1.22
N GLU A 63 -7.21 -3.03 -0.14
CA GLU A 63 -8.01 -1.94 0.39
C GLU A 63 -7.13 -0.91 1.11
N ILE A 64 -7.41 0.37 0.94
CA ILE A 64 -6.79 1.47 1.71
C ILE A 64 -7.91 2.34 2.29
N ASN A 65 -7.95 2.50 3.61
CA ASN A 65 -8.93 3.32 4.33
C ASN A 65 -10.41 3.01 3.98
N GLY A 66 -10.76 1.75 3.73
CA GLY A 66 -12.12 1.35 3.32
C GLY A 66 -12.40 1.51 1.82
N GLN A 67 -11.44 2.03 1.03
CA GLN A 67 -11.54 2.05 -0.42
C GLN A 67 -10.88 0.80 -0.99
N THR A 68 -11.66 -0.05 -1.64
CA THR A 68 -11.15 -1.23 -2.33
C THR A 68 -10.43 -0.81 -3.60
N PHE A 69 -9.21 -1.30 -3.77
CA PHE A 69 -8.45 -1.13 -4.99
C PHE A 69 -8.29 -2.51 -5.62
N GLU A 70 -9.24 -2.87 -6.47
CA GLU A 70 -9.07 -4.04 -7.32
C GLU A 70 -7.98 -3.69 -8.34
N ASN A 71 -6.78 -4.25 -8.15
CA ASN A 71 -5.79 -4.36 -9.21
C ASN A 71 -6.40 -5.23 -10.30
N ILE A 72 -7.11 -4.60 -11.25
CA ILE A 72 -7.53 -5.24 -12.49
C ILE A 72 -6.23 -5.44 -13.29
N CYS A 73 -5.69 -6.66 -13.23
CA CYS A 73 -4.63 -7.14 -14.11
C CYS A 73 -5.10 -7.16 -15.56
#